data_AF-A0A7X2N0V1-F1
#
_entry.id   AF-A0A7X2N0V1-F1
#
_cell.length_a   1.000
_cell.length_b   1.000
_cell.length_c   1.000
_cell.angle_alpha   90.00
_cell.angle_beta   90.00
_cell.angle_gamma   90.00
#
_symmetry.space_group_name_H-M   'P 1'
#
loop_
_entity.id
_entity.type
_entity.pdbx_description
1 polymer ?
#
loop_
_entity_poly.entity_id
_entity_poly.type
_entity_poly.pdbx_seq_one_letter_code
_entity_poly.pdbx_strand_id
1 'polypeptide(L)'
;MELEECIKDGFDDSLREYIQSEEYQQRQDELDKLICSFQINMSSEQKIQFKKIIDAIVADDGIIALEAYTRGVIEGIALRNKYVK
;
A
#
# COMPACT_ATOMS: atom_id res chain seq x y z
N MET A 1 -18.26 21.47 2.91
CA MET A 1 -17.47 20.24 2.75
C MET A 1 -17.94 19.31 3.86
N GLU A 2 -18.42 18.12 3.50
CA GLU A 2 -18.89 17.16 4.50
C GLU A 2 -17.70 16.55 5.23
N LEU A 3 -17.83 16.23 6.53
CA LEU A 3 -16.72 15.68 7.31
C LEU A 3 -16.15 14.40 6.69
N GLU A 4 -17.00 13.62 6.03
CA GLU A 4 -16.61 12.40 5.30
C GLU A 4 -15.60 12.70 4.18
N GLU A 5 -15.87 13.73 3.38
CA GLU A 5 -14.96 14.21 2.33
C GLU A 5 -13.65 14.70 2.94
N CYS A 6 -13.71 15.46 4.05
CA CYS A 6 -12.50 15.93 4.73
C CYS A 6 -11.62 14.80 5.28
N ILE A 7 -12.22 13.73 5.82
CA ILE A 7 -11.47 12.58 6.34
C ILE A 7 -10.83 11.80 5.19
N LYS A 8 -11.56 11.60 4.10
CA LYS A 8 -11.04 10.91 2.91
C LYS A 8 -9.90 11.69 2.26
N ASP A 9 -10.10 12.97 2.01
CA ASP A 9 -9.11 13.84 1.39
C ASP A 9 -7.85 13.96 2.28
N GLY A 10 -8.04 14.10 3.60
CA GLY A 10 -6.92 14.13 4.55
C GLY A 10 -6.13 12.81 4.62
N PHE A 11 -6.81 11.66 4.48
CA PHE A 11 -6.13 10.37 4.40
C PHE A 11 -5.34 10.24 3.09
N ASP A 12 -5.96 10.59 1.95
CA ASP A 12 -5.33 10.53 0.63
C ASP A 12 -4.10 11.45 0.54
N ASP A 13 -4.20 12.66 1.08
CA ASP A 13 -3.09 13.62 1.14
C ASP A 13 -1.96 13.14 2.05
N SER A 14 -2.28 12.65 3.26
CA SER A 14 -1.27 12.10 4.18
C SER A 14 -0.55 10.88 3.57
N LEU A 15 -1.28 10.01 2.87
CA LEU A 15 -0.67 8.88 2.18
C LEU A 15 0.23 9.33 1.03
N ARG A 16 -0.19 10.34 0.26
CA ARG A 16 0.62 10.92 -0.82
C ARG A 16 1.92 11.52 -0.28
N GLU A 17 1.85 12.28 0.81
CA GLU A 17 3.03 12.84 1.48
C GLU A 17 3.97 11.73 1.97
N TYR A 18 3.41 10.69 2.57
CA TYR A 18 4.20 9.56 3.05
C TYR A 18 4.92 8.82 1.91
N ILE A 19 4.25 8.54 0.78
CA ILE A 19 4.89 7.86 -0.37
C ILE A 19 6.02 8.73 -0.98
N GLN A 20 5.91 10.05 -0.86
CA GLN A 20 6.96 10.98 -1.29
C GLN A 20 8.05 11.20 -0.24
N SER A 21 7.86 10.71 0.99
CA SER A 21 8.82 10.89 2.07
C SER A 21 10.14 10.18 1.78
N GLU A 22 11.23 10.77 2.27
CA GLU A 22 12.56 10.18 2.16
C GLU A 22 12.61 8.78 2.80
N GLU A 23 11.92 8.58 3.93
CA GLU A 23 11.83 7.29 4.62
C GLU A 23 11.21 6.21 3.74
N TYR A 24 10.11 6.53 3.04
CA TYR A 24 9.50 5.58 2.12
C TYR A 24 10.42 5.27 0.93
N GLN A 25 11.02 6.30 0.32
CA GLN A 25 11.91 6.14 -0.82
C GLN A 25 13.16 5.31 -0.44
N GLN A 26 13.76 5.56 0.72
CA GLN A 26 14.91 4.79 1.22
C GLN A 26 14.54 3.32 1.42
N ARG A 27 13.36 3.01 1.98
CA ARG A 27 12.90 1.62 2.12
C ARG A 27 12.69 0.94 0.76
N GLN A 28 12.15 1.64 -0.23
CA GLN A 28 12.00 1.10 -1.58
C GLN A 28 13.37 0.79 -2.21
N ASP A 29 14.32 1.73 -2.10
CA ASP A 29 15.68 1.54 -2.59
C ASP A 29 16.39 0.35 -1.92
N GLU A 30 16.21 0.16 -0.61
CA GLU A 30 16.75 -0.98 0.14
C GLU A 30 16.13 -2.31 -0.31
N LEU A 31 14.82 -2.34 -0.52
CA LEU A 31 14.11 -3.52 -1.03
C LEU A 31 14.59 -3.88 -2.45
N ASP A 32 14.72 -2.89 -3.33
CA ASP A 32 15.20 -3.09 -4.69
C ASP A 32 16.63 -3.62 -4.72
N LYS A 33 17.52 -3.09 -3.87
CA LYS A 33 18.89 -3.61 -3.71
C LYS A 33 18.88 -5.06 -3.25
N LEU A 34 18.04 -5.40 -2.27
CA LEU A 34 17.92 -6.77 -1.77
C LEU A 34 17.46 -7.73 -2.87
N ILE A 35 16.40 -7.37 -3.59
CA ILE A 35 15.87 -8.15 -4.72
C ILE A 35 16.93 -8.34 -5.80
N CYS A 36 17.61 -7.26 -6.21
CA CYS A 36 18.67 -7.31 -7.21
C CYS A 36 19.80 -8.24 -6.76
N SER A 37 20.27 -8.10 -5.51
CA SER A 37 21.37 -8.90 -4.97
C SER A 37 21.02 -10.40 -4.95
N PHE A 38 19.78 -10.74 -4.63
CA PHE A 38 19.30 -12.12 -4.61
C PHE A 38 19.20 -12.71 -6.02
N GLN A 39 18.76 -11.92 -6.99
CA GLN A 39 18.61 -12.34 -8.38
C GLN A 39 19.94 -12.58 -9.11
N ILE A 40 21.08 -12.04 -8.64
CA ILE A 40 22.38 -12.20 -9.32
C ILE A 40 22.73 -13.68 -9.53
N ASN A 41 22.39 -14.54 -8.58
CA ASN A 41 22.72 -15.97 -8.62
C ASN A 41 21.65 -16.84 -9.31
N MET A 42 20.65 -16.21 -9.92
CA MET A 42 19.53 -16.91 -10.56
C MET A 42 19.69 -17.00 -12.08
N SER A 43 19.21 -18.11 -12.65
CA SER A 43 18.97 -18.21 -14.09
C SER A 43 17.85 -17.27 -14.53
N SER A 44 17.78 -16.97 -15.83
CA SER A 44 16.71 -16.13 -16.40
C SER A 44 15.31 -16.67 -16.08
N GLU A 45 15.12 -17.99 -16.12
CA GLU A 45 13.84 -18.62 -15.82
C GLU A 45 13.48 -18.52 -14.34
N GLN A 46 14.46 -18.70 -13.44
CA GLN A 46 14.27 -18.49 -12.01
C GLN A 46 13.90 -17.04 -11.68
N LYS A 47 14.51 -16.06 -12.35
CA LYS A 47 14.15 -14.63 -12.19
C LYS A 47 12.70 -14.35 -12.58
N ILE A 48 12.24 -14.94 -13.67
CA ILE A 48 10.85 -14.80 -14.13
C ILE A 48 9.88 -15.40 -13.10
N GLN A 49 10.17 -16.59 -12.59
CA GLN A 49 9.31 -17.23 -11.58
C GLN A 49 9.34 -16.46 -10.26
N PHE A 50 10.51 -16.01 -9.82
CA PHE A 50 10.65 -15.20 -8.62
C PHE A 50 9.86 -13.89 -8.72
N LYS A 51 9.94 -13.19 -9.87
CA LYS A 51 9.14 -11.98 -10.09
C LYS A 51 7.64 -12.26 -9.99
N LYS A 52 7.14 -13.35 -10.58
CA LYS A 52 5.72 -13.73 -10.47
C LYS A 52 5.29 -13.95 -9.02
N ILE A 53 6.14 -14.55 -8.19
CA ILE A 53 5.85 -14.76 -6.77
C ILE A 53 5.77 -13.43 -6.03
N ILE A 54 6.74 -12.53 -6.24
CA ILE A 54 6.74 -11.19 -5.62
C ILE A 54 5.50 -10.40 -6.07
N ASP A 55 5.22 -10.37 -7.38
CA ASP A 55 4.04 -9.66 -7.92
C ASP A 55 2.73 -10.23 -7.30
N ALA A 56 2.64 -11.53 -7.05
CA ALA A 56 1.49 -12.16 -6.40
C ALA A 56 1.36 -11.79 -4.91
N ILE A 57 2.47 -11.74 -4.16
CA ILE A 57 2.47 -11.29 -2.76
C ILE A 57 2.03 -9.84 -2.65
N VAL A 58 2.60 -8.95 -3.49
CA VAL A 58 2.23 -7.53 -3.50
C VAL A 58 0.76 -7.31 -3.84
N ALA A 59 0.21 -8.11 -4.76
CA ALA A 59 -1.21 -8.05 -5.08
C ALA A 59 -2.10 -8.45 -3.89
N ASP A 60 -1.74 -9.52 -3.17
CA ASP A 60 -2.48 -9.99 -2.00
C ASP A 60 -2.43 -8.97 -0.85
N ASP A 61 -1.24 -8.44 -0.55
CA ASP A 61 -1.07 -7.37 0.45
C ASP A 61 -1.87 -6.11 0.08
N GLY A 62 -1.93 -5.77 -1.21
CA GLY A 62 -2.75 -4.67 -1.71
C GLY A 62 -4.25 -4.86 -1.48
N ILE A 63 -4.75 -6.10 -1.61
CA ILE A 63 -6.15 -6.44 -1.29
C ILE A 63 -6.40 -6.27 0.22
N ILE A 64 -5.47 -6.72 1.06
CA ILE A 64 -5.59 -6.58 2.52
C ILE A 64 -5.61 -5.10 2.92
N ALA A 65 -4.73 -4.27 2.36
CA ALA A 65 -4.70 -2.84 2.61
C ALA A 65 -6.00 -2.15 2.18
N LEU A 66 -6.57 -2.55 1.04
CA LEU A 66 -7.85 -2.04 0.55
C LEU A 66 -9.01 -2.42 1.48
N GLU A 67 -9.04 -3.66 1.97
CA GLU A 67 -10.04 -4.11 2.95
C GLU A 67 -9.93 -3.31 4.26
N ALA A 68 -8.70 -3.08 4.75
CA ALA A 68 -8.47 -2.29 5.95
C ALA A 68 -8.94 -0.83 5.78
N TYR A 69 -8.67 -0.21 4.63
CA TYR A 69 -9.17 1.13 4.32
C TYR A 69 -10.70 1.16 4.22
N THR A 70 -11.31 0.19 3.53
CA THR A 70 -12.77 0.12 3.36
C THR A 70 -13.47 -0.04 4.71
N ARG A 71 -13.02 -0.97 5.55
CA ARG A 71 -13.64 -1.23 6.85
C ARG A 71 -13.31 -0.16 7.89
N GLY A 72 -12.07 0.33 7.91
CA GLY A 72 -11.61 1.27 8.91
C GLY A 72 -12.09 2.70 8.65
N VAL A 73 -12.00 3.16 7.40
CA VAL A 73 -12.30 4.55 7.02
C VAL A 73 -13.71 4.65 6.49
N ILE A 74 -14.07 3.92 5.42
CA ILE A 74 -15.36 4.11 4.75
C ILE A 74 -16.53 3.65 5.64
N GLU A 75 -16.48 2.41 6.15
CA GLU A 75 -17.55 1.90 7.02
C GLU A 75 -17.62 2.67 8.36
N GLY A 76 -16.48 3.07 8.92
CA GLY A 76 -16.42 3.89 10.13
C GLY A 76 -17.09 5.26 9.96
N ILE A 77 -16.82 5.92 8.82
CA ILE A 77 -17.49 7.16 8.41
C ILE A 77 -19.00 6.95 8.28
N ALA A 78 -19.44 5.90 7.58
CA ALA A 78 -20.85 5.58 7.40
C ALA A 78 -21.57 5.29 8.73
N LEU A 79 -20.90 4.61 9.68
CA LEU A 79 -21.42 4.37 11.02
C LEU A 79 -21.59 5.69 11.79
N ARG A 80 -20.61 6.60 11.75
CA ARG A 80 -20.76 7.93 12.36
C ARG A 80 -22.01 8.63 11.83
N ASN A 81 -22.21 8.67 10.53
CA ASN A 81 -23.36 9.35 9.92
C ASN A 81 -24.71 8.71 10.28
N LYS A 82 -24.73 7.42 10.63
CA LYS A 82 -25.92 6.71 11.09
C LYS A 82 -26.26 7.01 12.55
N TYR A 83 -25.27 7.20 13.43
CA TYR A 83 -25.46 7.23 14.89
C TYR A 83 -25.19 8.60 15.54
N VAL A 84 -24.44 9.48 14.88
CA VAL A 84 -24.11 10.83 15.34
C VAL A 84 -24.82 11.81 14.42
N LYS A 85 -26.13 11.99 14.63
CA LYS A 85 -26.89 13.12 14.10
C LYS A 85 -26.98 14.21 15.15
#